data_AF-A0A222FGQ8-F1
#
_entry.id   AF-A0A222FGQ8-F1
#
_cell.length_a   1.000
_cell.length_b   1.000
_cell.length_c   1.000
_cell.angle_alpha   90.00
_cell.angle_beta   90.00
_cell.angle_gamma   90.00
#
_symmetry.space_group_name_H-M   'P 1'
#
loop_
_entity.id
_entity.type
_entity.pdbx_description
1 polymer ?
#
loop_
_entity_poly.entity_id
_entity_poly.type
_entity_poly.pdbx_seq_one_letter_code
_entity_poly.pdbx_strand_id
1 'polypeptide(L)'
;MTNISFCYALCRVSVAFVWLYHGLVPKLLYMDANEVAMSMAAGFSHAEAVLLANIAGVAEVGMALAVLLCWRQRWPLQLTVVAMILLLAMVTFVKPVLLTGAFNPVTTNVTAAVLAYLGLQLQPNRSSHNPG
;
A
#
# COMPACT_ATOMS: atom_id res chain seq x y z
N MET A 1 -3.71 -26.85 -14.41
CA MET A 1 -3.34 -25.64 -15.18
C MET A 1 -3.61 -24.43 -14.30
N THR A 2 -2.58 -23.68 -13.91
CA THR A 2 -2.74 -22.47 -13.06
C THR A 2 -3.11 -21.28 -13.93
N ASN A 3 -4.23 -20.62 -13.64
CA ASN A 3 -4.71 -19.47 -14.42
C ASN A 3 -3.93 -18.20 -14.02
N ILE A 4 -2.86 -17.89 -14.75
CA ILE A 4 -1.95 -16.76 -14.47
C ILE A 4 -2.71 -15.42 -14.42
N SER A 5 -3.63 -15.19 -15.37
CA SER A 5 -4.42 -13.96 -15.42
C SER A 5 -5.30 -13.78 -14.18
N PHE A 6 -5.88 -14.88 -13.67
CA PHE A 6 -6.65 -14.87 -12.43
C PHE A 6 -5.77 -14.57 -11.22
N CYS A 7 -4.60 -15.22 -11.10
CA CYS A 7 -3.65 -14.93 -10.02
C CYS A 7 -3.15 -13.47 -10.05
N TYR A 8 -2.89 -12.93 -11.24
CA TYR A 8 -2.53 -11.52 -11.42
C TYR A 8 -3.64 -10.58 -10.93
N ALA A 9 -4.90 -10.88 -11.28
CA ALA A 9 -6.05 -10.10 -10.83
C ALA A 9 -6.20 -10.12 -9.31
N LEU A 10 -6.05 -11.30 -8.69
CA LEU A 10 -6.07 -11.42 -7.23
C LEU A 10 -4.98 -10.56 -6.59
N CYS A 11 -3.74 -10.61 -7.08
CA CYS A 11 -2.66 -9.78 -6.55
C CYS A 11 -3.00 -8.28 -6.62
N ARG A 12 -3.48 -7.77 -7.77
CA ARG A 12 -3.83 -6.35 -7.92
C ARG A 12 -4.99 -5.93 -7.05
N VAL A 13 -6.07 -6.73 -7.00
CA VAL A 13 -7.25 -6.41 -6.21
C VAL A 13 -6.91 -6.43 -4.71
N SER A 14 -6.11 -7.39 -4.25
CA SER A 14 -5.66 -7.42 -2.85
C SER A 14 -4.79 -6.21 -2.50
N VAL A 15 -3.84 -5.83 -3.35
CA VAL A 15 -3.04 -4.61 -3.15
C VAL A 15 -3.90 -3.36 -3.12
N ALA A 16 -4.84 -3.23 -4.05
CA ALA A 16 -5.76 -2.09 -4.08
C ALA A 16 -6.65 -2.06 -2.83
N PHE A 17 -7.12 -3.21 -2.35
CA PHE A 17 -7.88 -3.32 -1.12
C PHE A 17 -7.08 -2.82 0.09
N VAL A 18 -5.81 -3.23 0.24
CA VAL A 18 -4.96 -2.78 1.34
C VAL A 18 -4.82 -1.26 1.33
N TRP A 19 -4.46 -0.67 0.19
CA TRP A 19 -4.36 0.78 0.05
C TRP A 19 -5.69 1.49 0.33
N LEU A 20 -6.80 0.98 -0.23
CA LEU A 20 -8.11 1.60 -0.07
C LEU A 20 -8.57 1.54 1.38
N TYR A 21 -8.42 0.39 2.03
CA TYR A 21 -8.86 0.19 3.41
C TYR A 21 -8.07 1.08 4.37
N HIS A 22 -6.74 1.09 4.27
CA HIS A 22 -5.89 1.94 5.12
C HIS A 22 -6.10 3.44 4.83
N GLY A 23 -6.34 3.81 3.58
CA GLY A 23 -6.58 5.20 3.24
C GLY A 23 -7.93 5.68 3.74
N LEU A 24 -8.96 4.84 3.58
CA LEU A 24 -10.33 5.23 3.88
C LEU A 24 -10.66 5.09 5.36
N VAL A 25 -10.40 3.91 5.95
CA VAL A 25 -10.93 3.57 7.28
C VAL A 25 -10.17 4.29 8.40
N PRO A 26 -8.88 4.01 8.66
CA PRO A 26 -8.17 4.59 9.79
C PRO A 26 -7.72 6.04 9.58
N LYS A 27 -7.84 6.59 8.36
CA LYS A 27 -7.36 7.95 8.05
C LYS A 27 -8.46 8.95 7.69
N LEU A 28 -9.48 8.55 6.91
CA LEU A 28 -10.52 9.48 6.44
C LEU A 28 -11.87 9.35 7.15
N LEU A 29 -12.31 8.12 7.45
CA LEU A 29 -13.60 7.86 8.08
C LEU A 29 -13.51 7.81 9.61
N TYR A 30 -12.50 7.11 10.12
CA TYR A 30 -12.29 6.87 11.54
C TYR A 30 -10.82 7.11 11.87
N MET A 31 -10.46 8.39 12.07
CA MET A 31 -9.09 8.78 12.37
C MET A 31 -8.53 8.00 13.57
N ASP A 32 -7.61 7.09 13.31
CA ASP A 32 -7.02 6.24 14.34
C ASP A 32 -5.97 7.02 15.15
N ALA A 33 -5.96 6.79 16.46
CA ALA A 33 -5.03 7.48 17.36
C ALA A 33 -3.56 7.16 17.04
N ASN A 34 -3.26 6.00 16.45
CA ASN A 34 -1.89 5.65 16.07
C ASN A 34 -1.40 6.44 14.87
N GLU A 35 -2.27 6.75 13.89
CA GLU A 35 -1.91 7.55 12.70
C GLU A 35 -1.46 8.96 13.13
N VAL A 36 -2.22 9.57 14.06
CA VAL A 36 -1.88 10.87 14.64
C VAL A 36 -0.63 10.76 15.53
N ALA A 37 -0.56 9.74 16.39
CA ALA A 37 0.56 9.57 17.31
C ALA A 37 1.90 9.32 16.60
N MET A 38 1.92 8.68 15.43
CA MET A 38 3.14 8.51 14.64
C MET A 38 3.68 9.86 14.16
N SER A 39 2.82 10.73 13.64
CA SER A 39 3.22 12.07 13.19
C SER A 39 3.65 12.93 14.38
N MET A 40 2.95 12.87 15.51
CA MET A 40 3.36 13.58 16.72
C MET A 40 4.70 13.08 17.26
N ALA A 41 4.99 11.77 17.19
CA ALA A 41 6.28 11.21 17.55
C ALA A 41 7.42 11.68 16.63
N ALA A 42 7.10 12.11 15.39
CA ALA A 42 8.04 12.73 14.47
C ALA A 42 8.21 14.26 14.70
N GLY A 43 7.54 14.85 15.70
CA GLY A 43 7.70 16.25 16.10
C GLY A 43 6.62 17.20 15.57
N PHE A 44 5.58 16.69 14.91
CA PHE A 44 4.46 17.53 14.44
C PHE A 44 3.48 17.85 15.56
N SER A 45 2.84 19.01 15.49
CA SER A 45 1.70 19.34 16.36
C SER A 45 0.51 18.43 16.08
N HIS A 46 -0.46 18.39 17.00
CA HIS A 46 -1.66 17.57 16.80
C HIS A 46 -2.43 17.95 15.53
N ALA A 47 -2.57 19.26 15.25
CA ALA A 47 -3.28 19.73 14.05
C ALA A 47 -2.57 19.33 12.75
N GLU A 48 -1.23 19.46 12.72
CA GLU A 48 -0.41 19.01 11.59
C GLU A 48 -0.46 17.49 11.41
N ALA A 49 -0.44 16.73 12.50
CA ALA A 49 -0.54 15.28 12.49
C ALA A 49 -1.87 14.80 11.88
N VAL A 50 -2.98 15.45 12.26
CA VAL A 50 -4.31 15.16 11.69
C VAL A 50 -4.36 15.53 10.20
N LEU A 51 -3.79 16.69 9.82
CA LEU A 51 -3.71 17.10 8.42
C LEU A 51 -2.87 16.10 7.59
N LEU A 52 -1.72 15.68 8.10
CA LEU A 52 -0.83 14.74 7.44
C LEU A 52 -1.50 13.37 7.27
N ALA A 53 -2.21 12.90 8.30
CA ALA A 53 -2.99 11.66 8.20
C ALA A 53 -4.10 11.75 7.14
N ASN A 54 -4.81 12.87 7.05
CA ASN A 54 -5.81 13.09 5.99
C ASN A 54 -5.19 13.10 4.59
N ILE A 55 -4.06 13.81 4.41
CA ILE A 55 -3.34 13.85 3.12
C ILE A 55 -2.87 12.45 2.75
N ALA A 56 -2.30 11.70 3.70
CA ALA A 56 -1.92 10.31 3.50
C ALA A 56 -3.15 9.46 3.11
N GLY A 57 -4.28 9.62 3.79
CA GLY A 57 -5.51 8.90 3.48
C GLY A 57 -5.99 9.11 2.04
N VAL A 58 -6.01 10.36 1.57
CA VAL A 58 -6.34 10.68 0.17
C VAL A 58 -5.32 10.09 -0.81
N ALA A 59 -4.03 10.15 -0.48
CA ALA A 59 -2.98 9.57 -1.31
C ALA A 59 -3.09 8.03 -1.40
N GLU A 60 -3.41 7.36 -0.30
CA GLU A 60 -3.62 5.91 -0.23
C GLU A 60 -4.84 5.47 -1.06
N VAL A 61 -5.95 6.21 -0.99
CA VAL A 61 -7.11 6.00 -1.87
C VAL A 61 -6.73 6.23 -3.34
N GLY A 62 -5.97 7.28 -3.64
CA GLY A 62 -5.44 7.55 -4.98
C GLY A 62 -4.56 6.41 -5.51
N MET A 63 -3.71 5.84 -4.66
CA MET A 63 -2.88 4.67 -5.01
C MET A 63 -3.73 3.43 -5.26
N ALA A 64 -4.78 3.18 -4.47
CA ALA A 64 -5.71 2.08 -4.75
C ALA A 64 -6.37 2.22 -6.12
N LEU A 65 -6.85 3.42 -6.45
CA LEU A 65 -7.42 3.72 -7.76
C LEU A 65 -6.37 3.56 -8.88
N ALA A 66 -5.14 4.04 -8.69
CA ALA A 66 -4.07 3.85 -9.66
C ALA A 66 -3.75 2.35 -9.90
N VAL A 67 -3.73 1.54 -8.85
CA VAL A 67 -3.54 0.08 -8.96
C VAL A 67 -4.65 -0.55 -9.79
N LEU A 68 -5.90 -0.11 -9.67
CA LEU A 68 -7.03 -0.68 -10.44
C LEU A 68 -7.15 -0.11 -11.86
N LEU A 69 -7.08 1.21 -12.02
CA LEU A 69 -7.29 1.89 -13.30
C LEU A 69 -6.10 1.70 -14.25
N CYS A 70 -4.87 1.67 -13.73
CA CYS A 70 -3.68 1.43 -14.54
C CYS A 70 -3.36 -0.08 -14.64
N TRP A 71 -4.37 -0.90 -14.95
CA TRP A 71 -4.35 -2.37 -14.89
C TRP A 71 -3.24 -3.05 -15.72
N ARG A 72 -2.77 -2.39 -16.78
CA ARG A 72 -1.71 -2.92 -17.66
C ARG A 72 -0.34 -2.28 -17.40
N GLN A 73 -0.27 -1.31 -16.48
CA GLN A 73 0.97 -0.62 -16.12
C GLN A 73 1.64 -1.31 -14.94
N ARG A 74 2.97 -1.36 -14.96
CA ARG A 74 3.78 -1.96 -13.87
C ARG A 74 4.00 -1.00 -12.71
N TRP A 75 4.07 0.31 -13.01
CA TRP A 75 4.49 1.33 -12.05
C TRP A 75 3.66 1.36 -10.74
N PRO A 76 2.33 1.13 -10.71
CA PRO A 76 1.59 1.19 -9.45
C PRO A 76 2.02 0.08 -8.47
N LEU A 77 2.33 -1.10 -9.00
CA LEU A 77 2.82 -2.22 -8.19
C LEU A 77 4.28 -2.01 -7.77
N GLN A 78 5.12 -1.43 -8.64
CA GLN A 78 6.50 -1.05 -8.28
C GLN A 78 6.51 -0.03 -7.14
N LEU A 79 5.68 1.02 -7.24
CA LEU A 79 5.52 2.00 -6.17
C LEU A 79 4.98 1.36 -4.90
N THR A 80 4.07 0.39 -5.00
CA THR A 80 3.58 -0.33 -3.81
C THR A 80 4.73 -1.07 -3.12
N VAL A 81 5.56 -1.82 -3.84
CA VAL A 81 6.70 -2.53 -3.24
C VAL A 81 7.61 -1.54 -2.50
N VAL A 82 8.00 -0.45 -3.15
CA VAL A 82 8.87 0.57 -2.55
C VAL A 82 8.20 1.23 -1.34
N ALA A 83 6.94 1.62 -1.46
CA ALA A 83 6.20 2.29 -0.39
C ALA A 83 6.03 1.40 0.83
N MET A 84 5.71 0.11 0.66
CA MET A 84 5.58 -0.82 1.80
C MET A 84 6.89 -0.96 2.59
N ILE A 85 8.03 -0.99 1.89
CA ILE A 85 9.36 -1.04 2.53
C ILE A 85 9.63 0.27 3.28
N LEU A 86 9.38 1.42 2.65
CA LEU A 86 9.61 2.73 3.26
C LEU A 86 8.69 2.98 4.46
N LEU A 87 7.41 2.63 4.37
CA LEU A 87 6.45 2.75 5.47
C LEU A 87 6.85 1.85 6.64
N LEU A 88 7.31 0.63 6.38
CA LEU A 88 7.79 -0.26 7.43
C LEU A 88 9.06 0.29 8.12
N ALA A 89 10.00 0.81 7.32
CA ALA A 89 11.19 1.47 7.85
C ALA A 89 10.82 2.69 8.70
N MET A 90 9.89 3.52 8.23
CA MET A 90 9.38 4.69 8.96
C MET A 90 8.80 4.27 10.32
N VAL A 91 7.92 3.27 10.38
CA VAL A 91 7.36 2.79 11.65
C VAL A 91 8.46 2.28 12.58
N THR A 92 9.46 1.58 12.03
CA THR A 92 10.58 1.03 12.80
C THR A 92 11.36 2.11 13.54
N PHE A 93 11.60 3.26 12.90
CA PHE A 93 12.35 4.35 13.52
C PHE A 93 11.48 5.31 14.34
N VAL A 94 10.21 5.50 13.98
CA VAL A 94 9.34 6.51 14.61
C VAL A 94 8.54 5.95 15.78
N LYS A 95 7.98 4.74 15.65
CA LYS A 95 7.12 4.14 16.68
C LYS A 95 7.26 2.61 16.73
N PRO A 96 8.43 2.09 17.14
CA PRO A 96 8.77 0.66 17.05
C PRO A 96 7.85 -0.25 17.86
N VAL A 97 7.19 0.26 18.91
CA VAL A 97 6.23 -0.51 19.71
C VAL A 97 5.05 -1.06 18.87
N LEU A 98 4.73 -0.41 17.74
CA LEU A 98 3.69 -0.89 16.83
C LEU A 98 4.09 -2.17 16.08
N LEU A 99 5.38 -2.49 15.98
CA LEU A 99 5.86 -3.66 15.26
C LEU A 99 5.48 -4.98 15.95
N THR A 100 5.27 -4.96 17.27
CA THR A 100 4.98 -6.15 18.09
C THR A 100 3.49 -6.32 18.41
N GLY A 101 2.63 -5.46 17.86
CA GLY A 101 1.18 -5.58 18.04
C GLY A 101 0.61 -6.85 17.39
N ALA A 102 -0.52 -7.35 17.88
CA ALA A 102 -1.20 -8.51 17.26
C ALA A 102 -1.63 -8.23 15.80
N PHE A 103 -2.02 -6.98 15.54
CA PHE A 103 -2.22 -6.42 14.21
C PHE A 103 -1.17 -5.32 14.02
N ASN A 104 -0.15 -5.60 13.21
CA ASN A 104 1.04 -4.75 13.10
C ASN A 104 1.39 -4.47 11.63
N PRO A 105 2.17 -3.40 11.37
CA PRO A 105 2.56 -3.07 10.01
C PRO A 105 3.60 -4.01 9.41
N VAL A 106 4.29 -4.85 10.20
CA VAL A 106 5.22 -5.85 9.65
C VAL A 106 4.45 -6.83 8.78
N THR A 107 3.39 -7.44 9.32
CA THR A 107 2.61 -8.44 8.59
C THR A 107 1.89 -7.81 7.40
N THR A 108 1.29 -6.63 7.58
CA THR A 108 0.58 -5.94 6.49
C THR A 108 1.52 -5.51 5.37
N ASN A 109 2.59 -4.77 5.68
CA ASN A 109 3.46 -4.18 4.65
C ASN A 109 4.25 -5.26 3.91
N VAL A 110 4.76 -6.28 4.62
CA VAL A 110 5.48 -7.39 3.96
C VAL A 110 4.54 -8.16 3.04
N THR A 111 3.33 -8.49 3.50
CA THR A 111 2.36 -9.22 2.67
C THR A 111 1.95 -8.40 1.43
N ALA A 112 1.67 -7.12 1.60
CA ALA A 112 1.33 -6.23 0.49
C ALA A 112 2.48 -6.05 -0.50
N ALA A 113 3.73 -5.94 -0.01
CA ALA A 113 4.92 -5.89 -0.86
C ALA A 113 5.10 -7.17 -1.66
N VAL A 114 4.93 -8.34 -1.03
CA VAL A 114 5.01 -9.64 -1.71
C VAL A 114 3.91 -9.79 -2.75
N LEU A 115 2.66 -9.43 -2.43
CA LEU A 115 1.56 -9.46 -3.40
C LEU A 115 1.80 -8.53 -4.59
N ALA A 116 2.31 -7.33 -4.34
CA ALA A 116 2.67 -6.40 -5.41
C ALA A 116 3.81 -6.95 -6.28
N TYR A 117 4.84 -7.54 -5.67
CA TYR A 117 5.93 -8.20 -6.37
C TYR A 117 5.46 -9.39 -7.21
N LEU A 118 4.63 -10.27 -6.65
CA LEU A 118 4.04 -11.39 -7.39
C LEU A 118 3.17 -10.90 -8.54
N GLY A 119 2.37 -9.84 -8.32
CA GLY A 119 1.63 -9.18 -9.39
C GLY A 119 2.53 -8.69 -10.52
N LEU A 120 3.71 -8.13 -10.21
CA LEU A 120 4.69 -7.74 -11.24
C LEU A 120 5.20 -8.94 -12.04
N GLN A 121 5.46 -10.09 -11.39
CA GLN A 121 5.95 -11.29 -12.07
C GLN A 121 4.87 -11.98 -12.92
N LEU A 122 3.62 -11.91 -12.48
CA LEU A 122 2.47 -12.54 -13.16
C LEU A 122 1.87 -11.68 -14.28
N GLN A 123 2.39 -10.46 -14.46
CA GLN A 123 1.85 -9.53 -15.45
C GLN A 123 2.00 -10.11 -16.87
N PRO A 124 0.93 -10.19 -17.66
CA PRO A 124 1.01 -10.68 -19.03
C PRO A 124 1.97 -9.83 -19.86
N ASN A 125 3.03 -10.44 -20.41
CA ASN A 125 3.96 -9.76 -21.30
C ASN A 125 3.23 -9.27 -22.56
N ARG A 126 3.48 -8.02 -22.96
CA ARG A 126 2.92 -7.43 -24.19
C ARG A 126 3.58 -7.94 -25.48
N SER A 127 4.62 -8.77 -25.40
CA SER A 127 5.47 -9.17 -26.53
C SER A 127 5.01 -10.46 -27.22
N SER A 128 3.85 -10.43 -27.89
CA SER A 128 3.48 -11.44 -28.90
C SER A 128 2.70 -10.81 -30.06
N HIS A 129 3.21 -9.70 -30.59
CA HIS A 129 2.82 -9.22 -31.91
C HIS A 129 4.11 -8.87 -32.67
N ASN A 130 4.68 -9.88 -33.33
CA ASN A 130 5.63 -9.68 -34.42
C ASN A 130 4.85 -9.88 -35.73
N PRO A 131 4.32 -8.82 -36.37
CA PRO A 131 3.90 -8.89 -37.75
C PRO A 131 5.16 -8.74 -38.62
N GLY A 132 5.90 -9.84 -38.76
CA GLY A 132 7.05 -9.97 -39.65
C GLY A 132 6.85 -11.17 -40.54
#